data_AF-A0A0G1AQS4-F1
#
_entry.id   AF-A0A0G1AQS4-F1
#
_cell.length_a   1.000
_cell.length_b   1.000
_cell.length_c   1.000
_cell.angle_alpha   90.00
_cell.angle_beta   90.00
_cell.angle_gamma   90.00
#
_symmetry.space_group_name_H-M   'P 1'
#
loop_
_entity.id
_entity.type
_entity.pdbx_description
1 polymer ?
#
loop_
_entity_poly.entity_id
_entity_poly.type
_entity_poly.pdbx_seq_one_letter_code
_entity_poly.pdbx_strand_id
1 'polypeptide(L)'
;MKSKYSKFKIKQKNHSRGVLLLELLISISILAAILSVGSQAVWVSMQSGKISSESDLAIGLAGEALEATRGVVDEKWQNIYSLTKGSQHYYPAVVGGKWTLVSGDETIALNTARYTRYIVIDNVSRDLSTRMVESTYDSANDDPSTQKVTVTVEWLGAGSPVVVSDYFFRWRNKICNQTDWSGGIGSGWKNCPDTTYGSIGPIGTEINTTGGTLKLQ
;
A
#
# COMPACT_ATOMS: atom_id res chain seq x y z
N MET A 1 -24.39 43.20 -84.19
CA MET A 1 -24.78 42.06 -83.34
C MET A 1 -24.84 42.53 -81.89
N LYS A 2 -26.02 42.60 -81.26
CA LYS A 2 -26.16 42.85 -79.81
C LYS A 2 -26.73 41.57 -79.17
N SER A 3 -25.92 40.94 -78.32
CA SER A 3 -26.23 39.70 -77.62
C SER A 3 -27.34 39.90 -76.57
N LYS A 4 -28.40 39.08 -76.65
CA LYS A 4 -29.46 38.98 -75.63
C LYS A 4 -29.06 37.91 -74.62
N TYR A 5 -28.64 38.32 -73.42
CA TYR A 5 -28.54 37.40 -72.29
C TYR A 5 -29.89 37.33 -71.56
N SER A 6 -30.55 36.18 -71.69
CA SER A 6 -31.76 35.81 -70.97
C SER A 6 -31.43 35.52 -69.50
N LYS A 7 -32.02 36.26 -68.57
CA LYS A 7 -31.93 35.97 -67.13
C LYS A 7 -32.76 34.72 -66.83
N PHE A 8 -32.12 33.59 -66.57
CA PHE A 8 -32.78 32.40 -66.03
C PHE A 8 -33.36 32.73 -64.64
N LYS A 9 -34.68 32.78 -64.52
CA LYS A 9 -35.38 32.87 -63.23
C LYS A 9 -35.63 31.46 -62.72
N ILE A 10 -34.89 31.04 -61.69
CA ILE A 10 -35.20 29.81 -60.95
C ILE A 10 -36.49 30.08 -60.16
N LYS A 11 -37.60 29.43 -60.54
CA LYS A 11 -38.83 29.42 -59.74
C LYS A 11 -38.64 28.42 -58.59
N GLN A 12 -38.38 28.92 -57.39
CA GLN A 12 -38.55 28.12 -56.18
C GLN A 12 -40.04 27.85 -55.97
N LYS A 13 -40.42 26.57 -55.99
CA LYS A 13 -41.76 26.11 -55.58
C LYS A 13 -41.74 25.87 -54.07
N ASN A 14 -42.50 26.66 -53.31
CA ASN A 14 -42.71 26.46 -51.88
C ASN A 14 -43.67 25.28 -51.66
N HIS A 15 -43.14 24.09 -51.37
CA HIS A 15 -43.90 22.97 -50.81
C HIS A 15 -43.70 22.95 -49.29
N SER A 16 -44.55 23.68 -48.58
CA SER A 16 -44.45 23.90 -47.12
C SER A 16 -45.32 22.93 -46.29
N ARG A 17 -46.14 22.09 -46.94
CA ARG A 17 -47.06 21.16 -46.27
C ARG A 17 -46.44 19.77 -46.22
N GLY A 18 -46.06 19.33 -45.02
CA GLY A 18 -45.38 18.06 -44.74
C GLY A 18 -43.96 18.21 -44.17
N VAL A 19 -43.27 19.31 -44.47
CA VAL A 19 -41.89 19.57 -44.01
C VAL A 19 -41.83 19.88 -42.51
N LEU A 20 -42.85 20.52 -41.92
CA LEU A 20 -42.90 20.85 -40.49
C LEU A 20 -42.89 19.61 -39.57
N LEU A 21 -43.58 18.53 -39.97
CA LEU A 21 -43.61 17.29 -39.19
C LEU A 21 -42.25 16.58 -39.22
N LEU A 22 -41.61 16.56 -40.38
CA LEU A 22 -40.27 15.99 -40.55
C LEU A 22 -39.23 16.78 -39.74
N GLU A 23 -39.28 18.11 -39.77
CA GLU A 23 -38.38 18.99 -39.01
C GLU A 23 -38.53 18.80 -37.49
N LEU A 24 -39.76 18.66 -37.00
CA LEU A 24 -40.03 18.35 -35.60
C LEU A 24 -39.48 16.97 -35.20
N LEU A 25 -39.68 15.95 -36.03
CA LEU A 25 -39.15 14.60 -35.78
C LEU A 25 -37.62 14.57 -35.75
N ILE A 26 -36.96 15.30 -36.66
CA ILE A 26 -35.50 15.43 -36.68
C ILE A 26 -35.01 16.19 -35.45
N SER A 27 -35.71 17.24 -35.03
CA SER A 27 -35.32 18.03 -33.85
C SER A 27 -35.42 17.20 -32.56
N ILE A 28 -36.51 16.44 -32.40
CA ILE A 28 -36.70 15.56 -31.23
C ILE A 28 -35.70 14.41 -31.25
N SER A 29 -35.37 13.84 -32.41
CA SER A 29 -34.40 12.74 -32.51
C SER A 29 -32.98 13.21 -32.16
N ILE A 30 -32.58 14.40 -32.63
CA ILE A 30 -31.29 15.01 -32.28
C ILE A 30 -31.26 15.32 -30.78
N LEU A 31 -32.33 15.89 -30.22
CA LEU A 31 -32.41 16.20 -28.80
C LEU A 31 -32.31 14.92 -27.94
N ALA A 32 -33.03 13.86 -28.31
CA ALA A 32 -32.99 12.58 -27.62
C ALA A 32 -31.59 11.95 -27.67
N ALA A 33 -30.89 12.04 -28.82
CA ALA A 33 -29.52 11.56 -28.95
C ALA A 33 -28.56 12.31 -28.02
N ILE A 34 -28.66 13.64 -27.95
CA ILE A 34 -27.81 14.48 -27.08
C ILE A 34 -28.06 14.18 -25.60
N LEU A 35 -29.33 14.08 -25.18
CA LEU A 35 -29.68 13.79 -23.79
C LEU A 35 -29.18 12.41 -23.34
N SER A 36 -29.26 11.41 -24.22
CA SER A 36 -28.76 10.06 -23.93
C SER A 36 -27.25 10.04 -23.67
N VAL A 37 -26.47 10.65 -24.58
CA VAL A 37 -25.00 10.74 -24.42
C VAL A 37 -24.64 11.61 -23.22
N GLY A 38 -25.35 12.73 -23.01
CA GLY A 38 -25.13 13.63 -21.88
C GLY A 38 -25.33 12.95 -20.53
N SER A 39 -26.39 12.15 -20.38
CA SER A 39 -26.65 11.41 -19.13
C SER A 39 -25.56 10.39 -18.83
N GLN A 40 -25.06 9.68 -19.84
CA GLN A 40 -23.98 8.71 -19.65
C GLN A 40 -22.68 9.40 -19.23
N ALA A 41 -22.36 10.55 -19.84
CA ALA A 41 -21.17 11.32 -19.48
C ALA A 41 -21.20 11.80 -18.02
N VAL A 42 -22.35 12.30 -17.54
CA VAL A 42 -22.53 12.70 -16.13
C VAL A 42 -22.33 11.51 -15.20
N TRP A 43 -22.92 10.35 -15.53
CA TRP A 43 -22.80 9.15 -14.72
C TRP A 43 -21.34 8.66 -14.62
N VAL A 44 -20.62 8.61 -15.75
CA VAL A 44 -19.19 8.24 -15.77
C VAL A 44 -18.35 9.22 -14.96
N SER A 45 -18.63 10.52 -15.05
CA SER A 45 -17.92 11.54 -14.28
C SER A 45 -18.14 11.36 -12.77
N MET A 46 -19.38 11.12 -12.32
CA MET A 46 -19.68 10.85 -10.91
C MET A 46 -18.99 9.57 -10.41
N GLN A 47 -19.03 8.50 -11.21
CA GLN A 47 -18.37 7.24 -10.86
C GLN A 47 -16.86 7.40 -10.77
N SER A 48 -16.26 8.14 -11.71
CA SER A 48 -14.82 8.47 -11.69
C SER A 48 -14.44 9.27 -10.45
N GLY A 49 -15.24 10.27 -10.07
CA GLY A 49 -15.02 11.05 -8.85
C GLY A 49 -15.10 10.20 -7.59
N LYS A 50 -16.06 9.28 -7.52
CA LYS A 50 -16.18 8.32 -6.41
C LYS A 50 -14.95 7.42 -6.31
N ILE A 51 -14.53 6.79 -7.41
CA ILE A 51 -13.35 5.92 -7.44
C ILE A 51 -12.10 6.69 -7.04
N SER A 52 -11.91 7.91 -7.56
CA SER A 52 -10.77 8.75 -7.19
C SER A 52 -10.76 9.06 -5.69
N SER A 53 -11.91 9.46 -5.13
CA SER A 53 -12.03 9.76 -3.71
C SER A 53 -11.76 8.54 -2.84
N GLU A 54 -12.21 7.35 -3.25
CA GLU A 54 -11.95 6.11 -2.49
C GLU A 54 -10.46 5.74 -2.51
N SER A 55 -9.79 5.92 -3.66
CA SER A 55 -8.36 5.70 -3.82
C SER A 55 -7.52 6.69 -2.99
N ASP A 56 -7.89 7.96 -2.95
CA ASP A 56 -7.17 8.98 -2.17
C ASP A 56 -7.21 8.65 -0.67
N LEU A 57 -8.37 8.19 -0.16
CA LEU A 57 -8.50 7.73 1.22
C LEU A 57 -7.66 6.47 1.48
N ALA A 58 -7.65 5.50 0.56
CA ALA A 58 -6.83 4.31 0.70
C ALA A 58 -5.32 4.62 0.73
N ILE A 59 -4.85 5.58 -0.08
CA ILE A 59 -3.47 6.08 -0.03
C ILE A 59 -3.16 6.70 1.33
N GLY A 60 -4.07 7.52 1.87
CA GLY A 60 -3.93 8.10 3.21
C GLY A 60 -3.82 7.03 4.30
N LEU A 61 -4.70 6.03 4.27
CA LEU A 61 -4.70 4.91 5.23
C LEU A 61 -3.43 4.05 5.13
N ALA A 62 -2.93 3.82 3.92
CA ALA A 62 -1.69 3.08 3.70
C ALA A 62 -0.47 3.85 4.23
N GLY A 63 -0.41 5.17 3.97
CA GLY A 63 0.64 6.05 4.48
C GLY A 63 0.64 6.13 6.01
N GLU A 64 -0.54 6.30 6.63
CA GLU A 64 -0.68 6.29 8.09
C GLU A 64 -0.15 4.99 8.69
N ALA A 65 -0.52 3.83 8.13
CA ALA A 65 -0.08 2.54 8.65
C ALA A 65 1.43 2.33 8.49
N LEU A 66 2.03 2.84 7.43
CA LEU A 66 3.47 2.79 7.22
C LEU A 66 4.20 3.64 8.26
N GLU A 67 3.73 4.85 8.54
CA GLU A 67 4.30 5.72 9.57
C GLU A 67 4.05 5.18 10.98
N ALA A 68 2.88 4.61 11.26
CA ALA A 68 2.61 3.92 12.52
C ALA A 68 3.57 2.75 12.73
N THR A 69 3.84 1.98 11.67
CA THR A 69 4.83 0.90 11.72
C THR A 69 6.24 1.42 11.94
N ARG A 70 6.62 2.54 11.31
CA ARG A 70 7.90 3.21 11.57
C ARG A 70 8.03 3.60 13.05
N GLY A 71 6.98 4.12 13.66
CA GLY A 71 6.93 4.38 15.10
C GLY A 71 7.17 3.13 15.96
N VAL A 72 6.59 1.99 15.58
CA VAL A 72 6.81 0.68 16.25
C VAL A 72 8.27 0.24 16.13
N VAL A 73 8.86 0.42 14.95
CA VAL A 73 10.28 0.11 14.67
C VAL A 73 11.22 0.98 15.49
N ASP A 74 10.92 2.28 15.57
CA ASP A 74 11.73 3.27 16.29
C ASP A 74 11.73 3.10 17.80
N GLU A 75 10.63 2.59 18.36
CA GLU A 75 10.57 2.20 19.78
C GLU A 75 11.53 1.03 20.05
N LYS A 76 11.41 -0.05 19.28
CA LYS A 76 12.21 -1.27 19.46
C LYS A 76 12.17 -2.15 18.22
N TRP A 77 13.34 -2.40 17.62
CA TRP A 77 13.48 -3.27 16.43
C TRP A 77 12.82 -4.65 16.58
N GLN A 78 12.92 -5.25 17.77
CA GLN A 78 12.33 -6.58 18.04
C GLN A 78 10.80 -6.60 17.93
N ASN A 79 10.12 -5.45 18.01
CA ASN A 79 8.67 -5.37 17.82
C ASN A 79 8.24 -5.81 16.41
N ILE A 80 9.12 -5.67 15.41
CA ILE A 80 8.88 -6.18 14.06
C ILE A 80 9.68 -7.44 13.75
N TYR A 81 10.92 -7.53 14.24
CA TYR A 81 11.81 -8.63 13.90
C TYR A 81 11.34 -9.97 14.46
N SER A 82 10.70 -9.97 15.64
CA SER A 82 10.16 -11.19 16.26
C SER A 82 8.80 -11.63 15.72
N LEU A 83 8.17 -10.86 14.83
CA LEU A 83 6.90 -11.24 14.21
C LEU A 83 7.07 -12.33 13.14
N THR A 84 6.04 -13.12 12.89
CA THR A 84 6.02 -14.07 11.77
C THR A 84 6.08 -13.34 10.44
N LYS A 85 6.93 -13.82 9.53
CA LYS A 85 7.24 -13.18 8.24
C LYS A 85 6.44 -13.79 7.09
N GLY A 86 6.17 -12.99 6.06
CA GLY A 86 5.63 -13.38 4.75
C GLY A 86 4.15 -13.76 4.69
N SER A 87 3.65 -14.56 5.62
CA SER A 87 2.26 -15.08 5.55
C SER A 87 1.30 -14.46 6.55
N GLN A 88 1.81 -13.89 7.64
CA GLN A 88 0.97 -13.35 8.70
C GLN A 88 0.65 -11.88 8.45
N HIS A 89 -0.64 -11.57 8.50
CA HIS A 89 -1.13 -10.20 8.45
C HIS A 89 -1.09 -9.56 9.84
N TYR A 90 -0.76 -8.27 9.85
CA TYR A 90 -0.83 -7.40 11.01
C TYR A 90 -1.49 -6.08 10.67
N TYR A 91 -1.93 -5.34 11.68
CA TYR A 91 -2.38 -3.97 11.53
C TYR A 91 -1.90 -3.10 12.70
N PRO A 92 -1.72 -1.79 12.50
CA PRO A 92 -1.30 -0.89 13.56
C PRO A 92 -2.48 -0.54 14.46
N ALA A 93 -2.30 -0.66 15.77
CA ALA A 93 -3.26 -0.25 16.77
C ALA A 93 -2.58 0.53 17.89
N VAL A 94 -3.33 1.41 18.56
CA VAL A 94 -2.83 2.11 19.76
C VAL A 94 -3.21 1.30 20.99
N VAL A 95 -2.22 0.76 21.70
CA VAL A 95 -2.41 0.02 22.95
C VAL A 95 -1.54 0.67 24.03
N GLY A 96 -2.18 1.17 25.09
CA GLY A 96 -1.45 1.84 26.18
C GLY A 96 -0.78 3.15 25.76
N GLY A 97 -1.35 3.87 24.79
CA GLY A 97 -0.84 5.17 24.32
C GLY A 97 0.33 5.10 23.33
N LYS A 98 0.66 3.90 22.83
CA LYS A 98 1.71 3.69 21.83
C LYS A 98 1.22 2.82 20.68
N TRP A 99 1.83 2.99 19.51
CA TRP A 99 1.59 2.12 18.37
C TRP A 99 2.12 0.71 18.64
N THR A 100 1.35 -0.29 18.23
CA THR A 100 1.74 -1.69 18.24
C THR A 100 1.14 -2.39 17.02
N LEU A 101 1.75 -3.51 16.62
CA LEU A 101 1.23 -4.34 15.55
C LEU A 101 0.43 -5.50 16.14
N VAL A 102 -0.83 -5.60 15.76
CA VAL A 102 -1.75 -6.66 16.19
C VAL A 102 -1.96 -7.61 15.01
N SER A 103 -2.02 -8.91 15.29
CA SER A 103 -2.26 -9.92 14.25
C SER A 103 -3.69 -9.83 13.70
N GLY A 104 -3.81 -9.95 12.38
CA GLY A 104 -5.07 -9.93 11.64
C GLY A 104 -5.17 -8.74 10.68
N ASP A 105 -6.39 -8.52 10.19
CA ASP A 105 -6.73 -7.42 9.29
C ASP A 105 -7.57 -6.39 10.04
N GLU A 106 -7.37 -5.12 9.72
CA GLU A 106 -8.16 -4.02 10.26
C GLU A 106 -9.29 -3.64 9.30
N THR A 107 -10.51 -3.51 9.81
CA THR A 107 -11.62 -2.95 9.03
C THR A 107 -11.93 -1.53 9.46
N ILE A 108 -11.83 -0.60 8.52
CA ILE A 108 -12.02 0.84 8.74
C ILE A 108 -13.23 1.32 7.94
N ALA A 109 -14.25 1.84 8.62
CA ALA A 109 -15.41 2.44 7.98
C ALA A 109 -15.23 3.95 7.87
N LEU A 110 -15.10 4.46 6.64
CA LEU A 110 -14.99 5.89 6.35
C LEU A 110 -15.99 6.27 5.27
N ASN A 111 -16.77 7.32 5.52
CA ASN A 111 -17.87 7.73 4.65
C ASN A 111 -18.84 6.57 4.38
N THR A 112 -19.06 6.22 3.11
CA THR A 112 -19.91 5.11 2.67
C THR A 112 -19.11 3.83 2.37
N ALA A 113 -17.78 3.86 2.51
CA ALA A 113 -16.89 2.76 2.14
C ALA A 113 -16.35 2.04 3.38
N ARG A 114 -16.02 0.76 3.21
CA ARG A 114 -15.33 -0.07 4.20
C ARG A 114 -14.01 -0.52 3.59
N TYR A 115 -12.93 -0.16 4.26
CA TYR A 115 -11.57 -0.51 3.89
C TYR A 115 -11.08 -1.64 4.77
N THR A 116 -10.35 -2.57 4.17
CA THR A 116 -9.56 -3.58 4.86
C THR A 116 -8.09 -3.19 4.71
N ARG A 117 -7.40 -3.01 5.83
CA ARG A 117 -5.99 -2.64 5.90
C ARG A 117 -5.21 -3.73 6.60
N TYR A 118 -4.11 -4.15 6.00
CA TYR A 118 -3.18 -5.09 6.62
C TYR A 118 -1.74 -4.85 6.17
N ILE A 119 -0.82 -5.41 6.94
CA ILE A 119 0.62 -5.26 6.82
C ILE A 119 1.23 -6.64 6.78
N VAL A 120 2.11 -6.86 5.80
CA VAL A 120 2.97 -8.04 5.71
C VAL A 120 4.41 -7.60 5.88
N ILE A 121 5.16 -8.36 6.68
CA ILE A 121 6.58 -8.11 6.95
C ILE A 121 7.37 -9.26 6.35
N ASP A 122 8.30 -8.94 5.46
CA ASP A 122 9.14 -9.90 4.77
C ASP A 122 10.60 -9.75 5.20
N ASN A 123 11.26 -10.90 5.36
CA ASN A 123 12.71 -10.92 5.40
C ASN A 123 13.28 -10.51 4.04
N VAL A 124 14.47 -9.94 4.07
CA VAL A 124 15.21 -9.56 2.88
C VAL A 124 16.61 -10.14 2.97
N SER A 125 17.23 -10.35 1.82
CA SER A 125 18.60 -10.83 1.70
C SER A 125 19.43 -9.85 0.87
N ARG A 126 20.76 -9.90 1.02
CA ARG A 126 21.67 -9.02 0.30
C ARG A 126 22.67 -9.79 -0.53
N ASP A 127 22.78 -9.41 -1.79
CA ASP A 127 23.76 -9.98 -2.70
C ASP A 127 25.19 -9.68 -2.18
N LEU A 128 26.02 -10.73 -2.09
CA LEU A 128 27.35 -10.64 -1.47
C LEU A 128 28.33 -9.76 -2.25
N SER A 129 28.11 -9.60 -3.55
CA SER A 129 28.97 -8.84 -4.47
C SER A 129 28.61 -7.35 -4.46
N THR A 130 27.34 -7.05 -4.73
CA THR A 130 26.79 -5.70 -4.92
C THR A 130 26.33 -5.06 -3.63
N ARG A 131 26.11 -5.84 -2.56
CA ARG A 131 25.55 -5.40 -1.26
C ARG A 131 24.14 -4.81 -1.33
N MET A 132 23.46 -4.96 -2.48
CA MET A 132 22.07 -4.54 -2.68
C MET A 132 21.10 -5.58 -2.13
N VAL A 133 19.88 -5.15 -1.83
CA VAL A 133 18.78 -6.06 -1.49
C VAL A 133 18.42 -6.89 -2.72
N GLU A 134 18.31 -8.20 -2.55
CA GLU A 134 17.95 -9.13 -3.61
C GLU A 134 16.44 -9.06 -3.89
N SER A 135 16.06 -9.27 -5.15
CA SER A 135 14.65 -9.25 -5.57
C SER A 135 13.87 -10.47 -5.11
N THR A 136 14.57 -11.58 -4.86
CA THR A 136 14.04 -12.82 -4.29
C THR A 136 14.84 -13.15 -3.05
N TYR A 137 14.15 -13.47 -1.96
CA TYR A 137 14.78 -13.80 -0.70
C TYR A 137 15.63 -15.07 -0.81
N ASP A 138 16.90 -14.96 -0.42
CA ASP A 138 17.81 -16.09 -0.21
C ASP A 138 18.20 -16.18 1.26
N SER A 139 17.82 -17.30 1.89
CA SER A 139 18.17 -17.60 3.29
C SER A 139 19.68 -17.67 3.55
N ALA A 140 20.51 -17.94 2.54
CA ALA A 140 21.97 -17.97 2.69
C ALA A 140 22.57 -16.57 2.91
N ASN A 141 21.87 -15.53 2.45
CA ASN A 141 22.30 -14.13 2.47
C ASN A 141 21.36 -13.23 3.27
N ASP A 142 20.68 -13.79 4.27
CA ASP A 142 19.72 -13.07 5.11
C ASP A 142 20.34 -11.78 5.68
N ASP A 143 19.56 -10.69 5.64
CA ASP A 143 19.89 -9.44 6.31
C ASP A 143 18.94 -9.20 7.50
N PRO A 144 19.32 -9.65 8.72
CA PRO A 144 18.53 -9.44 9.94
C PRO A 144 18.29 -7.97 10.32
N SER A 145 19.06 -7.05 9.72
CA SER A 145 19.01 -5.63 10.04
C SER A 145 18.10 -4.84 9.10
N THR A 146 17.54 -5.50 8.10
CA THR A 146 16.57 -4.90 7.17
C THR A 146 15.32 -5.76 7.13
N GLN A 147 14.15 -5.12 7.02
CA GLN A 147 12.88 -5.80 6.80
C GLN A 147 12.08 -5.02 5.77
N LYS A 148 11.41 -5.72 4.86
CA LYS A 148 10.48 -5.09 3.94
C LYS A 148 9.09 -5.12 4.57
N VAL A 149 8.45 -3.97 4.65
CA VAL A 149 7.08 -3.86 5.14
C VAL A 149 6.20 -3.46 3.98
N THR A 150 5.17 -4.26 3.73
CA THR A 150 4.18 -4.04 2.67
C THR A 150 2.82 -3.80 3.31
N VAL A 151 2.27 -2.61 3.12
CA VAL A 151 0.92 -2.23 3.54
C VAL A 151 -0.02 -2.39 2.35
N THR A 152 -1.12 -3.10 2.55
CA THR A 152 -2.20 -3.22 1.56
C THR A 152 -3.48 -2.66 2.13
N VAL A 153 -4.15 -1.81 1.34
CA VAL A 153 -5.48 -1.29 1.64
C VAL A 153 -6.40 -1.62 0.47
N GLU A 154 -7.45 -2.38 0.76
CA GLU A 154 -8.45 -2.80 -0.22
C GLU A 154 -9.86 -2.41 0.24
N TRP A 155 -10.79 -2.26 -0.70
CA TRP A 155 -12.17 -1.95 -0.40
C TRP A 155 -13.09 -2.55 -1.46
N LEU A 156 -14.37 -2.68 -1.11
CA LEU A 156 -15.40 -3.13 -2.05
C LEU A 156 -15.76 -1.97 -2.99
N GLY A 157 -15.29 -2.04 -4.23
CA GLY A 157 -15.51 -0.99 -5.23
C GLY A 157 -14.90 -1.33 -6.59
N ALA A 158 -14.88 -0.34 -7.48
CA ALA A 158 -14.26 -0.45 -8.80
C ALA A 158 -12.79 0.01 -8.82
N GLY A 159 -12.23 0.37 -7.66
CA GLY A 159 -10.83 0.74 -7.51
C GLY A 159 -9.93 -0.49 -7.30
N SER A 160 -8.64 -0.32 -7.62
CA SER A 160 -7.62 -1.32 -7.32
C SER A 160 -7.10 -1.16 -5.89
N PRO A 161 -6.72 -2.25 -5.20
CA PRO A 161 -6.05 -2.16 -3.91
C PRO A 161 -4.81 -1.26 -3.99
N VAL A 162 -4.60 -0.46 -2.95
CA VAL A 162 -3.41 0.36 -2.78
C VAL A 162 -2.37 -0.48 -2.04
N VAL A 163 -1.21 -0.67 -2.66
CA VAL A 163 -0.08 -1.41 -2.08
C VAL A 163 1.11 -0.47 -2.00
N VAL A 164 1.59 -0.21 -0.78
CA VAL A 164 2.76 0.62 -0.52
C VAL A 164 3.75 -0.22 0.28
N SER A 165 5.02 -0.20 -0.11
CA SER A 165 6.07 -0.90 0.63
C SER A 165 7.26 0.01 0.90
N ASP A 166 7.88 -0.16 2.06
CA ASP A 166 9.13 0.50 2.42
C ASP A 166 10.07 -0.50 3.10
N TYR A 167 11.37 -0.18 3.09
CA TYR A 167 12.38 -0.95 3.78
C TYR A 167 12.71 -0.26 5.10
N PHE A 168 12.56 -0.99 6.20
CA PHE A 168 12.98 -0.51 7.50
C PHE A 168 14.32 -1.11 7.88
N PHE A 169 15.16 -0.29 8.50
CA PHE A 169 16.51 -0.65 8.92
C PHE A 169 16.63 -0.53 10.44
N ARG A 170 17.37 -1.46 11.04
CA ARG A 170 17.75 -1.39 12.44
C ARG A 170 18.73 -0.25 12.65
N TRP A 171 18.27 0.85 13.25
CA TRP A 171 19.09 2.03 13.47
C TRP A 171 19.66 2.14 14.90
N ARG A 172 18.97 1.59 15.90
CA ARG A 172 19.50 1.44 17.27
C ARG A 172 19.92 0.01 17.53
N ASN A 173 21.07 -0.14 18.18
CA ASN A 173 21.48 -1.39 18.76
C ASN A 173 21.61 -1.23 20.28
N LYS A 174 21.07 -2.21 21.03
CA LYS A 174 21.27 -2.29 22.48
C LYS A 174 22.27 -3.41 22.72
N ILE A 175 23.53 -3.04 22.93
CA ILE A 175 24.63 -3.98 23.17
C ILE A 175 24.68 -4.27 24.67
N CYS A 176 24.68 -5.55 25.04
CA CYS A 176 24.95 -5.99 26.40
C CYS A 176 26.45 -6.29 26.53
N ASN A 177 27.12 -5.61 27.46
CA ASN A 177 28.53 -5.84 27.72
C ASN A 177 28.67 -6.84 28.88
N GLN A 178 29.15 -8.04 28.58
CA GLN A 178 29.54 -8.99 29.60
C GLN A 178 30.96 -8.67 30.05
N THR A 179 31.11 -8.13 31.25
CA THR A 179 32.43 -7.79 31.81
C THR A 179 33.00 -8.91 32.67
N ASP A 180 32.18 -9.88 33.05
CA ASP A 180 32.59 -10.97 33.91
C ASP A 180 31.85 -12.29 33.61
N TRP A 181 32.56 -13.41 33.83
CA TRP A 181 32.00 -14.76 33.80
C TRP A 181 31.99 -15.39 35.22
N SER A 182 32.34 -14.60 36.24
CA SER A 182 32.33 -15.03 37.64
C SER A 182 30.91 -14.98 38.20
N GLY A 183 30.19 -16.10 38.11
CA GLY A 183 28.83 -16.22 38.63
C GLY A 183 28.20 -17.61 38.48
N GLY A 184 28.74 -18.44 37.59
CA GLY A 184 28.29 -19.83 37.44
C GLY A 184 26.92 -19.99 36.78
N ILE A 185 26.60 -21.25 36.47
CA ILE A 185 25.43 -21.70 35.71
C ILE A 185 24.13 -21.37 36.48
N GLY A 186 23.14 -20.76 35.82
CA GLY A 186 21.75 -20.76 36.31
C GLY A 186 21.16 -19.43 36.81
N SER A 187 21.71 -18.26 36.46
CA SER A 187 21.17 -16.95 36.90
C SER A 187 19.85 -16.51 36.24
N GLY A 188 19.25 -17.35 35.40
CA GLY A 188 18.04 -17.02 34.63
C GLY A 188 18.27 -15.96 33.55
N TRP A 189 17.18 -15.54 32.91
CA TRP A 189 17.18 -14.48 31.90
C TRP A 189 17.54 -13.14 32.54
N LYS A 190 18.54 -12.46 32.00
CA LYS A 190 18.97 -11.14 32.45
C LYS A 190 18.73 -10.10 31.37
N ASN A 191 18.26 -8.92 31.77
CA ASN A 191 18.04 -7.79 30.89
C ASN A 191 19.18 -6.78 31.10
N CYS A 192 19.77 -6.30 30.00
CA CYS A 192 20.68 -5.16 30.03
C CYS A 192 20.13 -3.99 30.89
N PRO A 193 20.92 -3.39 31.80
CA PRO A 193 22.39 -3.41 31.85
C PRO A 193 23.00 -4.41 32.87
N ASP A 194 22.59 -5.68 32.87
CA ASP A 194 23.34 -6.72 33.58
C ASP A 194 24.71 -6.97 32.91
N THR A 195 25.70 -7.43 33.67
CA THR A 195 27.02 -7.83 33.15
C THR A 195 27.27 -9.34 33.29
N THR A 196 26.38 -10.06 33.98
CA THR A 196 26.49 -11.49 34.27
C THR A 196 25.41 -12.28 33.53
N TYR A 197 25.76 -12.91 32.41
CA TYR A 197 24.80 -13.68 31.58
C TYR A 197 25.11 -15.18 31.63
N GLY A 198 24.14 -15.99 32.07
CA GLY A 198 24.28 -17.44 32.26
C GLY A 198 23.71 -18.33 31.15
N SER A 199 22.93 -17.78 30.21
CA SER A 199 22.37 -18.49 29.05
C SER A 199 21.91 -17.53 27.95
N ILE A 200 22.09 -17.89 26.67
CA ILE A 200 21.48 -17.22 25.52
C ILE A 200 20.11 -17.85 25.22
N GLY A 201 19.12 -17.02 24.87
CA GLY A 201 17.93 -17.49 24.19
C GLY A 201 17.25 -16.39 23.36
N PRO A 202 16.47 -16.76 22.33
CA PRO A 202 15.73 -18.02 22.18
C PRO A 202 16.54 -19.20 21.64
N ILE A 203 16.11 -20.42 21.98
CA ILE A 203 16.62 -21.66 21.38
C ILE A 203 16.28 -21.64 19.89
N GLY A 204 17.29 -21.60 19.01
CA GLY A 204 17.12 -21.76 17.57
C GLY A 204 17.70 -20.66 16.67
N THR A 205 18.16 -19.54 17.21
CA THR A 205 18.84 -18.51 16.41
C THR A 205 20.34 -18.46 16.72
N GLU A 206 21.09 -19.16 15.87
CA GLU A 206 22.50 -18.96 15.51
C GLU A 206 23.54 -18.78 16.64
N ILE A 207 24.06 -19.90 17.13
CA ILE A 207 25.48 -19.99 17.49
C ILE A 207 26.05 -21.17 16.73
N ASN A 208 26.68 -20.90 15.59
CA ASN A 208 27.52 -21.89 14.91
C ASN A 208 28.79 -22.07 15.76
N THR A 209 28.87 -23.17 16.50
CA THR A 209 30.00 -23.50 17.37
C THR A 209 31.19 -24.10 16.62
N THR A 210 31.15 -24.16 15.28
CA THR A 210 32.23 -24.73 14.47
C THR A 210 33.13 -23.61 13.95
N GLY A 211 34.06 -23.16 14.80
CA GLY A 211 35.21 -22.35 14.41
C GLY A 211 34.91 -20.94 13.89
N GLY A 212 35.23 -19.93 14.71
CA GLY A 212 35.43 -18.55 14.24
C GLY A 212 34.36 -17.55 14.67
N THR A 213 34.73 -16.79 15.69
CA THR A 213 34.20 -15.47 16.11
C THR A 213 32.76 -15.35 16.61
N LEU A 214 32.68 -14.65 17.75
CA LEU A 214 31.49 -14.05 18.34
C LEU A 214 30.89 -13.02 17.36
N LYS A 215 29.74 -13.34 16.77
CA LYS A 215 28.93 -12.36 16.05
C LYS A 215 28.21 -11.50 17.09
N LEU A 216 28.85 -10.40 17.52
CA LEU A 216 28.11 -9.28 18.07
C LEU A 216 27.33 -8.68 16.89
N GLN A 217 25.99 -8.78 16.94
CA GLN A 217 25.12 -7.99 16.08
C GLN A 217 25.33 -6.50 16.36
#